data_AF-A0ABD2B5J2-F1
#
_entry.id   AF-A0ABD2B5J2-F1
#
_cell.length_a   1.000
_cell.length_b   1.000
_cell.length_c   1.000
_cell.angle_alpha   90.00
_cell.angle_beta   90.00
_cell.angle_gamma   90.00
#
_symmetry.space_group_name_H-M   'P 1'
#
loop_
_entity.id
_entity.type
_entity.pdbx_description
1 polymer ?
#
loop_
_entity_poly.entity_id
_entity_poly.type
_entity_poly.pdbx_seq_one_letter_code
_entity_poly.pdbx_strand_id
1 'polypeptide(L)'
;MTDVRTLKEAIIQYEFQLSQIVSALSMETEESDKNDLLNLKSNLQELIDLTKENLEKLEGMGRAESPDIIEISDGKENDKTDPLANEYALFKAEIEDCSNNSKNIEQNSDAADAWNDIEDELKQLEGMKCRARLNSSWDNSGYHNAMICSVDRSTNPSLKSMHEIKVNQYFDNSS
;
A
#
# COMPACT_ATOMS: atom_id res chain seq x y z
N MET A 1 -15.96 6.63 -19.33
CA MET A 1 -16.10 8.06 -18.99
C MET A 1 -17.17 8.14 -17.93
N THR A 2 -16.79 8.25 -16.67
CA THR A 2 -17.74 8.25 -15.54
C THR A 2 -18.36 9.64 -15.48
N ASP A 3 -19.67 9.74 -15.72
CA ASP A 3 -20.37 11.03 -15.73
C ASP A 3 -20.56 11.56 -14.29
N VAL A 4 -20.38 12.87 -14.11
CA VAL A 4 -20.57 13.59 -12.84
C VAL A 4 -21.99 13.33 -12.30
N ARG A 5 -22.98 13.23 -13.19
CA ARG A 5 -24.38 12.96 -12.81
C ARG A 5 -24.54 11.56 -12.23
N THR A 6 -23.94 10.55 -12.87
CA THR A 6 -23.95 9.15 -12.38
C THR A 6 -23.34 9.06 -10.98
N LEU A 7 -22.27 9.81 -10.72
CA LEU A 7 -21.59 9.81 -9.44
C LEU A 7 -22.45 10.45 -8.33
N LYS A 8 -23.17 11.53 -8.65
CA LYS A 8 -24.14 12.16 -7.73
C LYS A 8 -25.33 11.25 -7.42
N GLU A 9 -25.87 10.56 -8.42
CA GLU A 9 -26.95 9.59 -8.22
C GLU A 9 -26.50 8.42 -7.34
N ALA A 10 -25.27 7.92 -7.54
CA ALA A 10 -24.70 6.87 -6.70
C ALA A 10 -24.57 7.30 -5.23
N ILE A 11 -24.08 8.53 -4.97
CA ILE A 11 -24.00 9.08 -3.60
C ILE A 11 -25.37 9.08 -2.92
N ILE A 12 -26.42 9.54 -3.61
CA ILE A 12 -27.79 9.56 -3.05
C ILE A 12 -28.27 8.14 -2.71
N GLN A 13 -28.00 7.17 -3.58
CA GLN A 13 -28.36 5.77 -3.33
C GLN A 13 -27.62 5.19 -2.12
N TYR A 14 -26.31 5.47 -1.99
CA TYR A 14 -25.52 5.01 -0.85
C TYR A 14 -25.97 5.67 0.45
N GLU A 15 -26.27 6.96 0.46
CA GLU A 15 -26.82 7.64 1.65
C GLU A 15 -28.19 7.06 2.06
N PHE A 16 -29.03 6.70 1.09
CA PHE A 16 -30.30 6.02 1.36
C PHE A 16 -30.09 4.61 1.95
N GLN A 17 -29.14 3.83 1.43
CA GLN A 17 -28.77 2.53 1.98
C GLN A 17 -28.21 2.66 3.40
N LEU A 18 -27.41 3.70 3.67
CA LEU A 18 -26.87 3.98 5.00
C LEU A 18 -27.99 4.23 6.02
N SER A 19 -29.02 5.00 5.65
CA SER A 19 -30.19 5.24 6.49
C SER A 19 -30.95 3.94 6.83
N GLN A 20 -31.08 3.04 5.85
CA GLN A 20 -31.69 1.71 6.07
C GLN A 20 -30.86 0.86 7.04
N ILE A 21 -29.53 0.86 6.89
CA ILE A 21 -28.62 0.12 7.79
C ILE A 21 -28.69 0.67 9.22
N VAL A 22 -28.72 2.00 9.40
CA VAL A 22 -28.88 2.63 10.72
C VAL A 22 -30.23 2.27 11.36
N SER A 23 -31.29 2.19 10.55
CA SER A 23 -32.61 1.76 11.01
C SER A 23 -32.60 0.29 11.43
N ALA A 24 -31.97 -0.58 10.63
CA ALA A 24 -31.79 -2.00 10.96
C ALA A 24 -30.98 -2.19 12.25
N LEU A 25 -29.87 -1.45 12.41
CA LEU A 25 -29.05 -1.46 13.63
C LEU A 25 -29.81 -1.08 14.91
N SER A 26 -30.89 -0.31 14.77
CA SER A 26 -31.74 0.09 15.90
C SER A 26 -32.77 -0.97 16.27
N MET A 27 -33.08 -1.88 15.35
CA MET A 27 -34.05 -2.96 15.52
C MET A 27 -33.38 -4.31 15.81
N GLU A 28 -32.11 -4.47 15.43
CA GLU A 28 -31.37 -5.72 15.54
C GLU A 28 -31.01 -6.07 16.99
N THR A 29 -31.28 -7.31 17.36
CA THR A 29 -31.05 -7.83 18.72
C THR A 29 -29.87 -8.80 18.80
N GLU A 30 -29.48 -9.41 17.67
CA GLU A 30 -28.38 -10.36 17.62
C GLU A 30 -27.02 -9.64 17.49
N GLU A 31 -26.07 -9.96 18.37
CA GLU A 31 -24.78 -9.25 18.45
C GLU A 31 -23.89 -9.50 17.21
N SER A 32 -24.00 -10.68 16.59
CA SER A 32 -23.27 -11.01 15.36
C SER A 32 -23.76 -10.20 14.16
N ASP A 33 -25.06 -10.18 13.91
CA ASP A 33 -25.70 -9.41 12.83
C ASP A 33 -25.49 -7.90 13.03
N LYS A 34 -25.50 -7.43 14.29
CA LYS A 34 -25.18 -6.04 14.63
C LYS A 34 -23.74 -5.67 14.27
N ASN A 35 -22.77 -6.55 14.52
CA ASN A 35 -21.39 -6.30 14.15
C ASN A 35 -21.21 -6.27 12.62
N ASP A 36 -21.86 -7.17 11.90
CA ASP A 36 -21.83 -7.19 10.43
C ASP A 36 -22.48 -5.93 9.84
N LEU A 37 -23.58 -5.46 10.41
CA LEU A 37 -24.21 -4.19 10.03
C LEU A 37 -23.33 -2.97 10.35
N LEU A 38 -22.56 -2.99 11.44
CA LEU A 38 -21.59 -1.94 11.75
C LEU A 38 -20.44 -1.91 10.74
N ASN A 39 -19.93 -3.08 10.36
CA ASN A 39 -18.92 -3.20 9.31
C ASN A 39 -19.45 -2.68 7.97
N LEU A 40 -20.66 -3.09 7.59
CA LEU A 40 -21.30 -2.63 6.36
C LEU A 40 -21.52 -1.11 6.36
N LYS A 41 -21.94 -0.54 7.50
CA LYS A 41 -22.06 0.91 7.68
C LYS A 41 -20.71 1.61 7.47
N SER A 42 -19.63 1.10 8.06
CA SER A 42 -18.29 1.67 7.92
C SER A 42 -17.82 1.66 6.46
N ASN A 43 -17.94 0.52 5.80
CA ASN A 43 -17.56 0.36 4.39
C ASN A 43 -18.37 1.30 3.47
N LEU A 44 -19.67 1.45 3.73
CA LEU A 44 -20.53 2.32 2.94
C LEU A 44 -20.22 3.80 3.16
N GLN A 45 -19.85 4.18 4.39
CA GLN A 45 -19.38 5.54 4.71
C GLN A 45 -18.10 5.88 3.93
N GLU A 46 -17.11 4.98 3.95
CA GLU A 46 -15.86 5.13 3.21
C GLU A 46 -16.11 5.25 1.70
N LEU A 47 -17.00 4.41 1.15
CA LEU A 47 -17.37 4.47 -0.26
C LEU A 47 -17.99 5.82 -0.64
N ILE A 48 -18.87 6.38 0.20
CA ILE A 48 -19.46 7.70 -0.01
C ILE A 48 -18.38 8.77 -0.02
N ASP A 49 -17.43 8.72 0.92
CA ASP A 49 -16.37 9.72 1.05
C ASP A 49 -15.43 9.69 -0.17
N LEU A 50 -14.98 8.50 -0.59
CA LEU A 50 -14.18 8.32 -1.80
C LEU A 50 -14.92 8.80 -3.06
N THR A 51 -16.22 8.55 -3.12
CA THR A 51 -17.06 8.97 -4.26
C THR A 51 -17.22 10.49 -4.29
N LYS A 52 -17.35 11.15 -3.13
CA LYS A 52 -17.38 12.61 -3.00
C LYS A 52 -16.04 13.26 -3.35
N GLU A 53 -14.93 12.69 -2.89
CA GLU A 53 -13.60 13.15 -3.25
C GLU A 53 -13.36 13.06 -4.78
N ASN A 54 -13.78 11.95 -5.40
CA ASN A 54 -13.70 11.79 -6.85
C ASN A 54 -14.60 12.79 -7.60
N LEU A 55 -15.76 13.10 -7.05
CA LEU A 55 -16.65 14.12 -7.60
C LEU A 55 -16.02 15.51 -7.56
N GLU A 56 -15.42 15.88 -6.43
CA GLU A 56 -14.73 17.17 -6.25
C GLU A 56 -13.54 17.31 -7.20
N LYS A 57 -12.74 16.25 -7.38
CA LYS A 57 -11.65 16.23 -8.37
C LYS A 57 -12.14 16.49 -9.79
N LEU A 58 -13.25 15.85 -10.17
CA LEU A 58 -13.82 15.98 -11.51
C LEU A 58 -14.48 17.35 -11.74
N GLU A 59 -15.13 17.91 -10.72
CA GLU A 59 -15.71 19.27 -10.77
C GLU A 59 -14.62 20.36 -10.72
N GLY A 60 -13.51 20.14 -10.00
CA GLY A 60 -12.35 21.03 -9.94
C GLY A 60 -11.59 21.15 -11.25
N MET A 61 -11.50 20.05 -12.01
CA MET A 61 -10.88 20.06 -13.35
C MET A 61 -11.68 20.89 -14.37
N GLY A 62 -13.00 21.04 -14.20
CA GLY A 62 -13.85 21.87 -15.07
C GLY A 62 -13.74 23.39 -14.86
N ARG A 63 -12.92 23.86 -13.89
CA ARG A 63 -12.72 25.29 -13.59
C ARG A 63 -11.37 25.84 -14.03
N ALA A 64 -10.46 25.01 -14.55
CA ALA A 64 -9.11 25.39 -14.96
C ALA A 64 -8.96 25.58 -16.49
N GLU A 65 -10.06 25.82 -17.21
CA GLU A 65 -10.04 26.06 -18.66
C GLU A 65 -10.18 27.55 -18.96
N SER A 66 -9.10 28.30 -18.77
CA SER A 66 -8.87 29.54 -19.52
C SER A 66 -7.58 29.36 -20.32
N PRO A 67 -7.66 29.16 -21.66
CA PRO A 67 -6.49 28.99 -22.51
C PRO A 67 -5.98 30.38 -22.89
N ASP A 68 -5.21 31.01 -22.02
CA ASP A 68 -4.36 32.12 -22.46
C ASP A 68 -3.05 31.55 -23.00
N ILE A 69 -3.06 31.48 -24.33
CA ILE A 69 -1.90 31.44 -25.21
C ILE A 69 -0.88 32.45 -24.70
N ILE A 70 0.22 31.98 -24.12
CA ILE A 70 1.43 32.79 -23.98
C ILE A 70 2.48 32.19 -24.88
N GLU A 71 2.71 32.94 -25.95
CA GLU A 71 3.70 32.76 -26.97
C GLU A 71 5.06 32.41 -26.39
N ILE A 72 5.72 31.51 -27.11
CA ILE A 72 7.13 31.20 -27.02
C ILE A 72 7.88 32.51 -27.25
N SER A 73 8.37 33.14 -26.17
CA SER A 73 9.36 34.20 -26.24
C SER A 73 10.55 33.85 -25.36
N ASP A 74 11.68 33.94 -26.03
CA ASP A 74 13.04 33.61 -25.67
C ASP A 74 13.54 34.33 -24.40
N GLY A 75 14.28 33.59 -23.57
CA GLY A 75 15.25 34.08 -22.59
C GLY A 75 14.76 34.93 -21.41
N LYS A 76 14.63 34.31 -20.22
CA LYS A 76 15.45 34.61 -19.02
C LYS A 76 15.01 33.77 -17.81
N GLU A 77 16.02 33.27 -17.12
CA GLU A 77 16.01 32.68 -15.77
C GLU A 77 14.94 33.30 -14.86
N ASN A 78 13.97 32.50 -14.43
CA ASN A 78 13.24 32.75 -13.20
C ASN A 78 13.12 31.44 -12.43
N ASP A 79 13.90 31.42 -11.37
CA ASP A 79 14.06 30.42 -10.34
C ASP A 79 12.73 30.23 -9.55
N LYS A 80 11.81 29.51 -10.18
CA LYS A 80 10.65 28.89 -9.54
C LYS A 80 10.47 27.49 -10.12
N THR A 81 11.52 26.67 -10.02
CA THR A 81 11.33 25.22 -10.07
C THR A 81 10.39 24.89 -8.92
N ASP A 82 9.16 24.51 -9.26
CA ASP A 82 8.23 23.87 -8.34
C ASP A 82 9.04 22.88 -7.48
N PRO A 83 9.09 23.04 -6.14
CA PRO A 83 9.85 22.16 -5.27
C PRO A 83 9.56 20.68 -5.54
N LEU A 84 8.32 20.38 -5.92
CA LEU A 84 7.88 19.04 -6.28
C LEU A 84 8.49 18.53 -7.60
N ALA A 85 8.70 19.41 -8.59
CA ALA A 85 9.33 19.05 -9.86
C ALA A 85 10.81 18.68 -9.68
N ASN A 86 11.50 19.35 -8.75
CA ASN A 86 12.88 19.01 -8.41
C ASN A 86 12.98 17.63 -7.73
N GLU A 87 12.12 17.37 -6.73
CA GLU A 87 12.06 16.06 -6.07
C GLU A 87 11.69 14.92 -7.02
N TYR A 88 10.73 15.17 -7.93
CA TYR A 88 10.34 14.21 -8.96
C TYR A 88 11.49 13.90 -9.92
N ALA A 89 12.27 14.90 -10.32
CA ALA A 89 13.43 14.71 -11.18
C ALA A 89 14.52 13.86 -10.50
N LEU A 90 14.81 14.16 -9.23
CA LEU A 90 15.74 13.37 -8.41
C LEU A 90 15.29 11.90 -8.28
N PHE A 91 14.01 11.65 -8.00
CA PHE A 91 13.46 10.30 -7.91
C PHE A 91 13.56 9.53 -9.24
N LYS A 92 13.32 10.22 -10.37
CA LYS A 92 13.43 9.61 -11.71
C LYS A 92 14.87 9.24 -12.05
N ALA A 93 15.84 10.10 -11.71
CA ALA A 93 17.25 9.84 -11.92
C ALA A 93 17.71 8.60 -11.13
N GLU A 94 17.33 8.49 -9.85
CA GLU A 94 17.70 7.35 -9.00
C GLU A 94 17.17 6.01 -9.55
N ILE A 95 15.93 5.99 -10.06
CA ILE A 95 15.35 4.79 -10.69
C ILE A 95 16.11 4.41 -11.97
N GLU A 96 16.45 5.40 -12.79
CA GLU A 96 17.15 5.19 -14.05
C GLU A 96 18.58 4.69 -13.82
N ASP A 97 19.25 5.19 -12.79
CA ASP A 97 20.57 4.74 -12.35
C ASP A 97 20.51 3.31 -11.79
N CYS A 98 19.48 2.95 -11.01
CA CYS A 98 19.25 1.57 -10.58
C CYS A 98 19.01 0.61 -11.76
N SER A 99 18.29 1.06 -12.79
CA SER A 99 18.00 0.25 -13.98
C SER A 99 19.23 0.07 -14.89
N ASN A 100 20.10 1.07 -14.96
CA ASN A 100 21.32 1.01 -15.78
C ASN A 100 22.49 0.31 -15.08
N ASN A 101 22.52 0.29 -13.74
CA ASN A 101 23.53 -0.49 -13.01
C ASN A 101 23.29 -2.02 -13.06
N SER A 102 22.11 -2.46 -13.50
CA SER A 102 21.77 -3.88 -13.66
C SER A 102 22.25 -4.50 -15.00
N LYS A 103 22.83 -3.70 -15.91
CA LYS A 103 23.24 -4.17 -17.25
C LYS A 103 24.72 -4.56 -17.40
N ASN A 104 25.49 -4.60 -16.31
CA ASN A 104 26.89 -5.08 -16.30
C ASN A 104 27.05 -6.38 -15.49
N ILE A 105 26.19 -7.37 -15.74
CA ILE A 105 26.50 -8.74 -15.36
C ILE A 105 26.51 -9.56 -16.64
N GLU A 106 27.72 -9.74 -17.16
CA GLU A 106 28.03 -10.61 -18.28
C GLU A 106 27.43 -11.98 -18.04
N GLN A 107 26.73 -12.47 -19.06
CA GLN A 107 26.30 -13.85 -19.16
C GLN A 107 27.55 -14.74 -19.16
N ASN A 108 27.74 -15.49 -18.08
CA ASN A 108 28.57 -16.69 -18.12
C ASN A 108 27.83 -17.85 -17.47
N SER A 109 27.89 -18.97 -18.16
CA SER A 109 27.30 -20.26 -17.85
C SER A 109 27.65 -20.74 -16.44
N ASP A 110 26.66 -21.16 -15.66
CA ASP A 110 26.52 -22.57 -15.25
C ASP A 110 25.31 -22.76 -14.32
N ALA A 111 24.40 -23.64 -14.71
CA ALA A 111 23.17 -23.99 -14.01
C ALA A 111 23.41 -24.90 -12.78
N ALA A 112 24.43 -24.59 -11.98
CA ALA A 112 24.79 -25.36 -10.79
C ALA A 112 24.98 -24.51 -9.51
N ASP A 113 25.06 -23.18 -9.60
CA ASP A 113 25.41 -22.30 -8.46
C ASP A 113 24.23 -21.57 -7.78
N ALA A 114 22.99 -21.76 -8.22
CA ALA A 114 21.81 -21.11 -7.63
C ALA A 114 21.50 -21.50 -6.16
N TRP A 115 22.25 -22.44 -5.58
CA TRP A 115 22.08 -22.87 -4.19
C TRP A 115 22.96 -22.11 -3.19
N ASN A 116 24.09 -21.55 -3.65
CA ASN A 116 24.93 -20.69 -2.81
C ASN A 116 24.39 -19.26 -2.71
N ASP A 117 23.46 -18.89 -3.59
CA ASP A 117 22.92 -17.53 -3.74
C ASP A 117 22.00 -17.12 -2.57
N ILE A 118 21.23 -18.06 -2.01
CA ILE A 118 20.25 -17.74 -0.95
C ILE A 118 20.86 -17.62 0.45
N GLU A 119 22.05 -18.19 0.69
CA GLU A 119 22.64 -18.22 2.04
C GLU A 119 23.03 -16.82 2.53
N ASP A 120 23.50 -15.96 1.62
CA ASP A 120 23.84 -14.58 1.96
C ASP A 120 22.59 -13.71 2.12
N GLU A 121 21.49 -14.01 1.42
CA GLU A 121 20.18 -13.40 1.67
C GLU A 121 19.60 -13.83 3.03
N LEU A 122 19.74 -15.12 3.39
CA LEU A 122 19.29 -15.65 4.69
C LEU A 122 20.04 -15.03 5.87
N LYS A 123 21.33 -14.70 5.71
CA LYS A 123 22.09 -13.97 6.73
C LYS A 123 21.62 -12.52 6.86
N GLN A 124 21.22 -11.88 5.76
CA GLN A 124 20.69 -10.52 5.79
C GLN A 124 19.34 -10.44 6.50
N LEU A 125 18.57 -11.53 6.59
CA LEU A 125 17.32 -11.58 7.35
C LEU A 125 17.53 -11.34 8.85
N GLU A 126 18.70 -11.70 9.39
CA GLU A 126 18.99 -11.51 10.82
C GLU A 126 19.09 -10.02 11.17
N GLY A 127 18.35 -9.59 12.18
CA GLY A 127 18.25 -8.20 12.61
C GLY A 127 17.22 -7.36 11.85
N MET A 128 16.57 -7.89 10.81
CA MET A 128 15.50 -7.18 10.12
C MET A 128 14.25 -7.05 11.02
N LYS A 129 13.63 -5.87 10.99
CA LYS A 129 12.33 -5.64 11.64
C LYS A 129 11.22 -6.25 10.79
N CYS A 130 10.34 -6.99 11.42
CA CYS A 130 9.19 -7.61 10.80
C CYS A 130 7.94 -7.38 11.66
N ARG A 131 6.79 -7.81 11.14
CA ARG A 131 5.54 -7.82 11.89
C ARG A 131 5.04 -9.25 11.94
N ALA A 132 4.82 -9.78 13.13
CA ALA A 132 4.50 -11.19 13.29
C ALA A 132 3.34 -11.39 14.26
N ARG A 133 2.63 -12.51 14.09
CA ARG A 133 1.46 -12.82 14.90
C ARG A 133 1.90 -13.38 16.24
N LEU A 134 1.42 -12.79 17.34
CA LEU A 134 1.63 -13.32 18.68
C LEU A 134 0.35 -14.05 19.10
N ASN A 135 0.37 -15.38 19.10
CA ASN A 135 -0.75 -16.16 19.64
C ASN A 135 -0.62 -16.22 21.16
N SER A 136 -1.04 -15.14 21.84
CA SER A 136 -1.20 -15.16 23.29
C SER A 136 -2.62 -15.52 23.68
N SER A 137 -2.80 -16.29 24.76
CA SER A 137 -4.14 -16.72 25.21
C SER A 137 -5.01 -15.58 25.76
N TRP A 138 -4.45 -14.36 25.88
CA TRP A 138 -5.09 -13.20 26.50
C TRP A 138 -5.22 -11.99 25.57
N ASP A 139 -4.68 -12.05 24.35
CA ASP A 139 -4.73 -10.95 23.38
C ASP A 139 -5.38 -11.41 22.07
N ASN A 140 -6.25 -10.57 21.54
CA ASN A 140 -6.93 -10.83 20.27
C ASN A 140 -5.87 -10.85 19.17
N SER A 141 -5.86 -11.90 18.35
CA SER A 141 -4.75 -12.27 17.48
C SER A 141 -4.24 -11.14 16.56
N GLY A 142 -3.31 -10.34 17.09
CA GLY A 142 -2.73 -9.18 16.43
C GLY A 142 -1.37 -9.50 15.82
N TYR A 143 -0.97 -8.65 14.89
CA TYR A 143 0.40 -8.60 14.40
C TYR A 143 1.16 -7.55 15.20
N HIS A 144 2.27 -7.92 15.81
CA HIS A 144 3.10 -7.06 16.65
C HIS A 144 4.47 -6.85 15.99
N ASN A 145 5.13 -5.76 16.36
CA ASN A 145 6.49 -5.49 15.93
C ASN A 145 7.42 -6.57 16.48
N ALA A 146 8.23 -7.12 15.60
CA ALA A 146 9.21 -8.13 15.94
C ALA A 146 10.51 -7.88 15.17
N MET A 147 11.57 -8.54 15.59
CA MET A 147 12.85 -8.58 14.92
C MET A 147 13.21 -10.03 14.66
N ILE A 148 13.77 -10.31 13.48
CA ILE A 148 14.25 -11.64 13.13
C ILE A 148 15.57 -11.90 13.85
N CYS A 149 15.63 -12.97 14.64
CA CYS A 149 16.81 -13.36 15.41
C CYS A 149 17.66 -14.41 14.67
N SER A 150 17.04 -15.31 13.92
CA SER A 150 17.74 -16.35 13.17
C SER A 150 16.80 -17.07 12.22
N VAL A 151 17.35 -17.72 11.21
CA VAL A 151 16.63 -18.62 10.32
C VAL A 151 16.61 -20.04 10.92
N ASP A 152 15.43 -20.62 11.08
CA ASP A 152 15.27 -22.00 11.56
C ASP A 152 15.55 -22.99 10.43
N ARG A 153 16.70 -23.66 10.53
CA ARG A 153 17.15 -24.69 9.59
C ARG A 153 16.82 -26.10 10.05
N SER A 154 16.18 -26.27 11.21
CA SER A 154 16.00 -27.59 11.82
C SER A 154 15.00 -28.46 11.06
N THR A 155 14.04 -27.86 10.35
CA THR A 155 13.00 -28.63 9.66
C THR A 155 13.36 -29.04 8.24
N ASN A 156 14.24 -28.30 7.55
CA ASN A 156 14.65 -28.62 6.17
C ASN A 156 16.10 -28.12 5.91
N PRO A 157 17.10 -29.03 5.87
CA PRO A 157 18.48 -28.64 5.53
C PRO A 157 18.66 -28.29 4.05
N SER A 158 17.72 -28.70 3.18
CA SER A 158 17.69 -28.32 1.76
C SER A 158 16.51 -27.37 1.51
N LEU A 159 16.64 -26.10 1.90
CA LEU A 159 15.65 -25.06 1.59
C LEU A 159 15.54 -24.91 0.06
N LYS A 160 14.53 -25.54 -0.56
CA LYS A 160 14.34 -25.51 -2.02
C LYS A 160 13.53 -24.31 -2.51
N SER A 161 12.87 -23.61 -1.59
CA SER A 161 11.99 -22.50 -1.90
C SER A 161 11.95 -21.51 -0.74
N MET A 162 11.95 -20.22 -1.09
CA MET A 162 11.82 -19.11 -0.15
C MET A 162 10.53 -19.19 0.69
N HIS A 163 9.51 -19.90 0.20
CA HIS A 163 8.23 -20.10 0.89
C HIS A 163 8.30 -21.09 2.08
N GLU A 164 9.41 -21.82 2.22
CA GLU A 164 9.61 -22.80 3.29
C GLU A 164 10.52 -22.26 4.41
N ILE A 165 10.99 -21.02 4.29
CA ILE A 165 11.86 -20.38 5.28
C ILE A 165 11.05 -20.10 6.54
N LYS A 166 11.51 -20.66 7.66
CA LYS A 166 11.02 -20.33 9.00
C LYS A 166 12.07 -19.50 9.71
N VAL A 167 11.62 -18.55 10.53
CA VAL A 167 12.50 -17.67 11.28
C VAL A 167 12.10 -17.64 12.75
N ASN A 168 13.10 -17.52 13.61
CA ASN A 168 12.92 -17.18 15.02
C ASN A 168 12.86 -15.66 15.14
N GLN A 169 11.95 -15.18 15.98
CA GLN A 169 11.66 -13.77 16.11
C GLN A 169 11.59 -13.35 17.58
N TYR A 170 11.96 -12.10 17.85
CA TYR A 170 11.82 -11.43 19.14
C TYR A 170 10.78 -10.32 19.02
N PHE A 171 9.81 -10.27 19.93
CA PHE A 171 8.79 -9.21 19.93
C PHE A 171 9.27 -7.99 20.70
N ASP A 172 9.22 -6.82 20.07
CA ASP A 172 9.61 -5.56 20.70
C ASP A 172 8.50 -5.09 21.65
N ASN A 173 8.76 -5.06 22.96
CA ASN A 173 7.80 -4.63 23.97
C ASN A 173 7.76 -3.08 24.13
N SER A 174 7.74 -2.36 23.02
CA SER A 174 7.62 -0.89 23.06
C SER A 174 6.15 -0.52 23.23
N SER A 175 5.75 -0.29 24.49
CA SER A 175 4.47 0.35 24.87
C SER A 175 4.39 1.79 24.37
#